data_AF-A0A438XPR0-F1
#
_entry.id   AF-A0A438XPR0-F1
#
_cell.length_a   1.000
_cell.length_b   1.000
_cell.length_c   1.000
_cell.angle_alpha   90.00
_cell.angle_beta   90.00
_cell.angle_gamma   90.00
#
_symmetry.space_group_name_H-M   'P 1'
#
loop_
_entity.id
_entity.type
_entity.pdbx_description
1 polymer ?
#
loop_
_entity_poly.entity_id
_entity_poly.type
_entity_poly.pdbx_seq_one_letter_code
_entity_poly.pdbx_strand_id
1 'polypeptide(L)' 'GYENAAKIAKNAHKKGISLKESALELKLLSAEDFDQFVVPEKMIGPKA' A
#
# COMPACT_ATOMS: atom_id res chain seq x y z
N GLY A 1 -1.01 9.96 -2.26
CA GLY A 1 -2.32 10.64 -2.26
C GLY A 1 -3.45 9.63 -2.23
N TYR A 2 -4.64 10.02 -1.76
CA TYR A 2 -5.81 9.15 -1.58
C TYR A 2 -6.17 8.36 -2.86
N GLU A 3 -6.16 9.02 -4.02
CA GLU A 3 -6.48 8.35 -5.29
C GLU A 3 -5.52 7.21 -5.64
N ASN A 4 -4.23 7.36 -5.37
CA ASN A 4 -3.24 6.31 -5.63
C ASN A 4 -3.46 5.12 -4.70
N ALA A 5 -3.79 5.36 -3.43
CA ALA A 5 -4.13 4.30 -2.48
C ALA A 5 -5.39 3.53 -2.93
N ALA A 6 -6.42 4.25 -3.38
CA ALA A 6 -7.64 3.63 -3.90
C ALA A 6 -7.39 2.79 -5.17
N LYS A 7 -6.52 3.26 -6.08
CA LYS A 7 -6.11 2.49 -7.27
C LYS A 7 -5.40 1.20 -6.89
N ILE A 8 -4.45 1.26 -5.95
CA ILE A 8 -3.72 0.08 -5.45
C ILE A 8 -4.71 -0.91 -4.83
N ALA A 9 -5.60 -0.46 -3.94
CA ALA A 9 -6.57 -1.33 -3.29
C ALA A 9 -7.51 -2.02 -4.30
N LYS A 10 -8.01 -1.28 -5.30
CA LYS A 10 -8.89 -1.83 -6.35
C LYS A 10 -8.15 -2.86 -7.22
N ASN A 11 -6.91 -2.58 -7.61
CA ASN A 11 -6.14 -3.49 -8.44
C ASN A 11 -5.74 -4.76 -7.67
N ALA A 12 -5.29 -4.61 -6.42
CA ALA A 12 -5.01 -5.72 -5.50
C ALA A 12 -6.24 -6.63 -5.34
N HIS A 13 -7.41 -6.05 -5.05
CA HIS A 13 -8.65 -6.80 -4.90
C HIS A 13 -9.10 -7.49 -6.19
N LYS A 14 -9.04 -6.79 -7.33
CA LYS A 14 -9.43 -7.34 -8.64
C LYS A 14 -8.56 -8.51 -9.08
N LYS A 15 -7.27 -8.48 -8.75
CA LYS A 15 -6.29 -9.51 -9.13
C LYS A 15 -6.06 -10.57 -8.06
N GLY A 16 -6.57 -10.37 -6.85
CA GLY A 16 -6.33 -11.26 -5.72
C GLY A 16 -4.88 -11.27 -5.23
N ILE A 17 -4.17 -10.15 -5.41
CA ILE A 17 -2.76 -9.98 -5.00
C ILE A 17 -2.67 -9.08 -3.76
N SER A 18 -1.50 -9.04 -3.13
CA SER A 18 -1.26 -8.16 -1.99
C SER A 18 -1.24 -6.68 -2.40
N LEU A 19 -1.48 -5.80 -1.43
CA LEU A 19 -1.35 -4.35 -1.62
C LEU A 19 0.06 -3.95 -2.06
N LYS A 20 1.09 -4.65 -1.55
CA LYS A 20 2.50 -4.42 -1.91
C LYS A 20 2.76 -4.78 -3.37
N GLU A 21 2.32 -5.95 -3.81
CA GLU A 21 2.45 -6.37 -5.21
C GLU A 21 1.71 -5.42 -6.15
N SER A 22 0.50 -5.01 -5.80
CA SER A 22 -0.22 -4.04 -6.61
C SER A 22 0.45 -2.67 -6.63
N ALA A 23 1.10 -2.24 -5.55
CA ALA A 23 1.82 -0.96 -5.51
C ALA A 23 3.04 -0.97 -6.43
N LEU A 24 3.78 -2.09 -6.43
CA LEU A 24 4.90 -2.35 -7.33
C LEU A 24 4.46 -2.44 -8.79
N GLU A 25 3.39 -3.18 -9.07
CA GLU A 25 2.87 -3.39 -10.42
C GLU A 25 2.42 -2.07 -11.07
N LEU A 26 1.72 -1.24 -10.30
CA LEU A 26 1.27 0.08 -10.75
C LEU A 26 2.40 1.12 -10.78
N LYS A 27 3.62 0.76 -10.34
CA LYS A 27 4.77 1.65 -10.17
C LYS A 27 4.43 2.93 -9.39
N LEU A 28 3.47 2.82 -8.48
CA LEU A 28 2.99 3.93 -7.65
C LEU A 28 3.81 4.06 -6.37
N LEU A 29 4.45 2.97 -5.94
CA LEU A 29 5.26 2.89 -4.75
C LEU A 29 6.32 1.80 -4.93
N SER A 30 7.53 2.04 -4.45
CA SER A 30 8.55 0.98 -4.35
C SER A 30 8.22 0.04 -3.19
N ALA A 31 8.83 -1.16 -3.18
CA ALA A 31 8.68 -2.10 -2.07
C ALA A 31 9.22 -1.51 -0.76
N GLU A 32 10.33 -0.79 -0.84
CA GLU A 32 10.99 -0.15 0.30
C GLU A 32 10.11 0.94 0.91
N ASP A 33 9.56 1.82 0.06
CA ASP A 33 8.61 2.84 0.49
C ASP A 33 7.36 2.22 1.12
N PHE A 34 6.84 1.13 0.52
CA PHE A 34 5.68 0.42 1.08
C PHE A 34 5.96 -0.08 2.50
N ASP A 35 7.13 -0.70 2.70
CA ASP A 35 7.52 -1.22 4.01
C ASP A 35 7.78 -0.09 5.03
N GLN A 36 8.21 1.10 4.57
CA GLN A 36 8.35 2.27 5.45
C GLN A 36 7.01 2.89 5.86
N PHE A 37 6.05 2.96 4.95
CA PHE A 37 4.73 3.56 5.21
C PHE A 37 3.78 2.60 5.93
N VAL A 38 3.83 1.30 5.58
CA VAL A 38 2.91 0.27 6.07
C VAL A 38 3.63 -0.58 7.11
N VAL A 39 3.72 -0.03 8.33
CA VAL A 39 4.32 -0.71 9.49
C VAL A 39 3.20 -1.02 10.48
N PRO A 40 2.68 -2.27 10.54
CA PRO A 40 1.54 -2.62 11.40
C PRO A 40 1.75 -2.24 12.86
N GLU A 41 2.97 -2.42 13.38
CA GLU A 41 3.35 -2.06 14.75
C GLU A 41 3.19 -0.57 15.06
N LYS A 42 3.27 0.31 14.04
CA LYS A 42 3.08 1.76 14.16
C LYS A 42 1.67 2.20 13.75
N MET A 43 0.78 1.27 13.38
CA MET A 43 -0.59 1.54 12.95
C MET A 43 -1.64 1.17 14.02
N ILE A 44 -1.19 0.75 15.21
CA ILE A 44 -2.06 0.37 16.36
C ILE A 44 -2.50 1.57 17.23
N GLY A 45 -2.10 2.79 16.90
CA GLY A 45 -2.46 3.99 17.66
C GLY A 45 -2.13 5.27 16.89
N PRO A 46 -2.73 6.41 17.27
CA PRO A 46 -2.40 7.70 16.67
C PRO A 46 -0.94 8.06 16.94
N LYS A 47 -0.24 8.60 15.95
CA LYS A 47 1.08 9.21 16.15
C LYS A 47 0.89 10.48 16.98
N ALA A 48 1.58 10.57 18.12
CA ALA A 48 1.64 11.77 18.95
C ALA A 48 2.39 12.91 18.24
#